data_AF-A0A2W4V360-F1
#
_entry.id   AF-A0A2W4V360-F1
#
_cell.length_a   1.000
_cell.length_b   1.000
_cell.length_c   1.000
_cell.angle_alpha   90.00
_cell.angle_beta   90.00
_cell.angle_gamma   90.00
#
_symmetry.space_group_name_H-M   'P 1'
#
loop_
_entity.id
_entity.type
_entity.pdbx_description
1 polymer ?
#
loop_
_entity_poly.entity_id
_entity_poly.type
_entity_poly.pdbx_seq_one_letter_code
_entity_poly.pdbx_strand_id
1 'polypeptide(L)'
;MSDKLHIDYAQYHHLIDRVVDAVKNSGFQPDCVLGVSRGGLFLADGLSRSLRKPMAVIAASSYRGGEGTSQGELQISASIAAVGPVSGKVLLVDDLADTGHTLKALCEYLRTICPTITEMKTAVVWVKPGSVFKPDFAAEYLESDVWIVQPFETRDFI
;
A
#
# COMPACT_ATOMS: atom_id res chain seq x y z
N MET A 1 -3.17 -28.84 1.99
CA MET A 1 -3.53 -27.42 2.21
C MET A 1 -2.26 -26.64 1.93
N SER A 2 -2.26 -25.66 1.02
CA SER A 2 -1.07 -24.82 0.82
C SER A 2 -0.72 -24.13 2.13
N ASP A 3 0.57 -24.10 2.48
CA ASP A 3 1.06 -23.35 3.63
C ASP A 3 0.67 -21.89 3.47
N LYS A 4 -0.07 -21.35 4.45
CA LYS A 4 -0.44 -19.94 4.55
C LYS A 4 0.47 -19.29 5.59
N LEU A 5 0.92 -18.07 5.33
CA LEU A 5 1.63 -17.26 6.30
C LEU A 5 0.62 -16.51 7.16
N HIS A 6 0.44 -16.95 8.39
CA HIS A 6 -0.45 -16.28 9.35
C HIS A 6 0.30 -15.18 10.09
N ILE A 7 -0.27 -13.97 10.07
CA ILE A 7 0.29 -12.78 10.72
C ILE A 7 -0.69 -12.30 11.78
N ASP A 8 -0.25 -12.20 13.02
CA ASP A 8 -1.00 -11.58 14.10
C ASP A 8 -0.78 -10.05 14.18
N TYR A 9 -1.53 -9.38 15.06
CA TYR A 9 -1.42 -7.92 15.21
C TYR A 9 -0.05 -7.46 15.71
N ALA A 10 0.63 -8.25 16.56
CA ALA A 10 1.94 -7.88 17.10
C ALA A 10 3.02 -7.99 16.01
N GLN A 11 2.99 -9.07 15.23
CA GLN A 11 3.84 -9.25 14.06
C GLN A 11 3.61 -8.15 13.03
N TYR A 12 2.35 -7.82 12.72
CA TYR A 12 2.04 -6.73 11.80
C TYR A 12 2.56 -5.38 12.28
N HIS A 13 2.45 -5.10 13.59
CA HIS A 13 2.99 -3.88 14.18
C HIS A 13 4.51 -3.76 14.00
N HIS A 14 5.26 -4.85 14.23
CA HIS A 14 6.70 -4.88 13.98
C HIS A 14 7.05 -4.67 12.51
N LEU A 15 6.21 -5.14 11.58
CA LEU A 15 6.42 -4.88 10.16
C LEU A 15 6.18 -3.41 9.81
N ILE A 16 5.18 -2.75 10.42
CA ILE A 16 5.00 -1.30 10.29
C ILE A 16 6.26 -0.56 10.76
N ASP A 17 6.80 -0.92 11.93
CA ASP A 17 8.02 -0.29 12.47
C ASP A 17 9.20 -0.38 11.50
N ARG A 18 9.37 -1.53 10.83
CA ARG A 18 10.41 -1.71 9.80
C ARG A 18 10.22 -0.76 8.62
N VAL A 19 8.98 -0.56 8.15
CA VAL A 19 8.71 0.41 7.07
C VAL A 19 8.96 1.84 7.55
N VAL A 20 8.54 2.19 8.77
CA VAL A 20 8.80 3.49 9.39
C VAL A 20 10.29 3.79 9.42
N ASP A 21 11.09 2.83 9.87
CA ASP A 21 12.55 2.96 9.93
C ASP A 21 13.17 3.09 8.54
N ALA A 22 12.71 2.30 7.56
CA ALA A 22 13.17 2.42 6.18
C ALA A 22 12.92 3.83 5.60
N VAL A 23 11.73 4.38 5.82
CA VAL A 23 11.38 5.75 5.39
C VAL A 23 12.29 6.77 6.08
N LYS A 24 12.42 6.71 7.41
CA LYS A 24 13.25 7.65 8.19
C LYS A 24 14.72 7.60 7.77
N ASN A 25 15.29 6.40 7.65
CA ASN A 25 16.69 6.19 7.31
C ASN A 25 17.03 6.65 5.88
N SER A 26 16.05 6.68 4.98
CA SER A 26 16.23 7.22 3.63
C SER A 26 16.34 8.75 3.57
N GLY A 27 16.00 9.45 4.67
CA GLY A 27 15.90 10.91 4.69
C GLY A 27 14.67 11.47 3.96
N PHE A 28 13.80 10.63 3.42
CA PHE A 28 12.55 11.07 2.80
C PHE A 28 11.57 11.56 3.87
N GLN A 29 11.15 12.82 3.73
CA GLN A 29 10.20 13.46 4.63
C GLN A 29 8.91 13.76 3.85
N PRO A 30 7.90 12.88 3.90
CA PRO A 30 6.63 13.15 3.24
C PRO A 30 5.90 14.32 3.92
N ASP A 31 5.12 15.05 3.14
CA ASP A 31 4.16 16.04 3.60
C ASP A 31 2.83 15.38 3.97
N CYS A 32 2.46 14.28 3.31
CA CYS A 32 1.33 13.44 3.69
C CYS A 32 1.56 11.95 3.38
N VAL A 33 0.81 11.11 4.11
CA VAL A 33 0.72 9.66 3.85
C VAL A 33 -0.61 9.39 3.15
N LEU A 34 -0.58 8.79 1.97
CA LEU A 34 -1.77 8.44 1.18
C LEU A 34 -1.96 6.92 1.22
N GLY A 35 -2.93 6.45 2.01
CA GLY A 35 -3.25 5.03 2.13
C GLY A 35 -4.19 4.55 1.04
N VAL A 36 -3.88 3.40 0.44
CA VAL A 36 -4.77 2.68 -0.47
C VAL A 36 -5.73 1.84 0.36
N SER A 37 -7.02 2.10 0.23
CA SER A 37 -8.08 1.36 0.90
C SER A 37 -8.34 0.03 0.18
N ARG A 38 -8.52 -1.09 0.88
CA ARG A 38 -8.66 -1.22 2.36
C ARG A 38 -7.36 -1.65 3.06
N GLY A 39 -6.56 -2.49 2.41
CA GLY A 39 -5.41 -3.17 3.01
C GLY A 39 -4.34 -2.22 3.55
N GLY A 40 -3.96 -1.22 2.75
CA GLY A 40 -2.97 -0.21 3.11
C GLY A 40 -3.31 0.70 4.30
N LEU A 41 -4.54 0.67 4.83
CA LEU A 41 -4.96 1.61 5.88
C LEU A 41 -4.23 1.40 7.21
N PHE A 42 -3.92 0.16 7.59
CA PHE A 42 -3.20 -0.12 8.83
C PHE A 42 -1.75 0.40 8.77
N LEU A 43 -1.07 0.14 7.65
CA LEU A 43 0.28 0.68 7.44
C LEU A 43 0.26 2.22 7.34
N ALA A 44 -0.74 2.79 6.65
CA ALA A 44 -0.87 4.24 6.50
C ALA A 44 -1.10 4.96 7.84
N ASP A 45 -1.96 4.44 8.73
CA ASP A 45 -2.18 5.00 10.07
C ASP A 45 -0.88 4.94 10.90
N GLY A 46 -0.20 3.79 10.89
CA GLY A 46 1.07 3.61 11.61
C GLY A 46 2.18 4.55 11.13
N LEU A 47 2.33 4.73 9.82
CA LEU A 47 3.28 5.68 9.22
C LEU A 47 2.89 7.13 9.54
N SER A 48 1.60 7.49 9.41
CA SER A 48 1.09 8.83 9.71
C SER A 48 1.41 9.25 11.14
N ARG A 49 1.14 8.37 12.12
CA ARG A 49 1.44 8.61 13.54
C ARG A 49 2.94 8.72 13.79
N SER A 50 3.72 7.79 13.25
CA SER A 50 5.15 7.68 13.51
C SER A 50 5.97 8.81 12.87
N LEU A 51 5.51 9.33 11.73
CA LEU A 51 6.12 10.45 11.02
C LEU A 51 5.49 11.80 11.39
N ARG A 52 4.39 11.80 12.15
CA ARG A 52 3.58 12.97 12.51
C ARG A 52 3.12 13.76 11.27
N LYS A 53 2.60 13.04 10.27
CA LYS A 53 2.12 13.59 9.00
C LYS A 53 0.64 13.31 8.80
N PRO A 54 -0.13 14.22 8.18
CA PRO A 54 -1.53 13.98 7.87
C PRO A 54 -1.69 12.75 6.97
N MET A 55 -2.81 12.04 7.19
CA MET A 55 -3.21 10.89 6.38
C MET A 55 -4.32 11.29 5.39
N ALA A 56 -4.22 10.77 4.18
CA ALA A 56 -5.24 10.79 3.15
C ALA A 56 -5.55 9.35 2.72
N VAL A 57 -6.70 9.12 2.11
CA VAL A 57 -7.14 7.79 1.66
C VAL A 57 -7.69 7.84 0.24
N ILE A 58 -7.26 6.88 -0.58
CA ILE A 58 -7.82 6.61 -1.92
C ILE A 58 -8.29 5.17 -2.00
N ALA A 59 -9.44 4.93 -2.61
CA ALA A 59 -9.94 3.57 -2.84
C ALA A 59 -9.55 3.09 -4.25
N ALA A 60 -9.08 1.86 -4.34
CA ALA A 60 -8.82 1.18 -5.60
C ALA A 60 -9.29 -0.27 -5.52
N SER A 61 -9.88 -0.78 -6.61
CA SER A 61 -10.31 -2.17 -6.69
C SER A 61 -10.07 -2.72 -8.08
N SER A 62 -9.46 -3.90 -8.17
CA SER A 62 -9.39 -4.65 -9.42
C SER A 62 -10.71 -5.40 -9.64
N TYR A 63 -11.49 -5.01 -10.64
CA TYR A 63 -12.73 -5.73 -10.96
C TYR A 63 -12.39 -6.96 -11.81
N ARG A 64 -12.54 -8.18 -11.29
CA ARG A 64 -12.48 -9.40 -12.13
C ARG A 64 -13.85 -9.63 -12.73
N GLY A 65 -14.04 -9.29 -14.01
CA GLY A 65 -15.25 -9.67 -14.74
C GLY A 65 -15.45 -11.18 -14.68
N GLY A 66 -16.70 -11.61 -14.50
CA GLY A 66 -17.06 -13.02 -14.36
C GLY A 66 -16.53 -13.90 -15.50
N GLU A 67 -16.16 -15.13 -15.14
CA GLU A 67 -15.72 -16.22 -16.02
C GLU A 67 -14.75 -15.84 -17.16
N GLY A 68 -13.47 -15.64 -16.82
CA GLY A 68 -12.39 -15.74 -17.80
C GLY A 68 -11.23 -14.79 -17.56
N THR A 69 -10.05 -15.39 -17.40
CA THR A 69 -8.63 -15.01 -17.71
C THR A 69 -8.21 -13.58 -18.07
N SER A 70 -9.03 -12.56 -17.87
CA SER A 70 -8.73 -11.17 -18.14
C SER A 70 -8.36 -10.48 -16.83
N GLN A 71 -7.14 -9.94 -16.78
CA GLN A 71 -6.72 -9.03 -15.71
C GLN A 71 -7.65 -7.82 -15.79
N GLY A 72 -8.66 -7.78 -14.94
CA GLY A 72 -9.72 -6.80 -15.12
C GLY A 72 -9.31 -5.39 -14.73
N GLU A 73 -10.03 -4.42 -15.27
CA GLU A 73 -9.69 -3.00 -15.25
C GLU A 73 -9.66 -2.47 -13.81
N LEU A 74 -8.57 -1.79 -13.45
CA LEU A 74 -8.43 -1.18 -12.13
C LEU A 74 -9.38 0.03 -12.04
N GLN A 75 -10.32 -0.04 -11.10
CA GLN A 75 -11.18 1.09 -10.78
C GLN A 75 -10.55 1.87 -9.64
N ILE A 76 -10.28 3.16 -9.88
CA ILE A 76 -9.74 4.09 -8.88
C ILE A 76 -10.81 5.13 -8.56
N SER A 77 -11.05 5.38 -7.28
CA SER A 77 -11.96 6.44 -6.83
C SER A 77 -11.52 7.80 -7.37
N ALA A 78 -12.47 8.56 -7.92
CA ALA A 78 -12.24 9.93 -8.38
C ALA A 78 -11.98 10.92 -7.23
N SER A 79 -12.24 10.51 -5.98
CA SER A 79 -12.07 11.36 -4.80
C SER A 79 -11.08 10.75 -3.82
N ILE A 80 -10.25 11.62 -3.24
CA ILE A 80 -9.35 11.31 -2.14
C ILE A 80 -9.96 11.90 -0.86
N ALA A 81 -10.11 11.08 0.18
CA ALA A 81 -10.54 11.55 1.48
C ALA A 81 -9.34 12.12 2.25
N ALA A 82 -9.34 13.44 2.47
CA ALA A 82 -8.26 14.14 3.16
C ALA A 82 -8.77 15.42 3.85
N VAL A 83 -8.06 15.89 4.87
CA VAL A 83 -8.34 17.15 5.57
C VAL A 83 -7.95 18.39 4.73
N GLY A 84 -7.15 18.18 3.67
CA GLY A 84 -6.72 19.22 2.72
C GLY A 84 -6.22 18.62 1.41
N PRO A 85 -5.76 19.45 0.45
CA PRO A 85 -5.28 18.95 -0.84
C PRO A 85 -4.03 18.09 -0.67
N VAL A 86 -3.98 16.96 -1.38
CA VAL A 86 -2.77 16.13 -1.50
C VAL A 86 -1.74 16.88 -2.34
N SER A 87 -0.64 17.27 -1.72
CA SER A 87 0.38 18.13 -2.33
C SER A 87 1.76 17.90 -1.71
N GLY A 88 2.80 18.38 -2.39
CA GLY A 88 4.18 18.23 -1.93
C GLY A 88 4.69 16.80 -2.09
N LYS A 89 5.42 16.32 -1.07
CA LYS A 89 5.98 14.97 -1.03
C LYS A 89 4.95 13.99 -0.49
N VAL A 90 4.54 13.02 -1.30
CA VAL A 90 3.54 12.03 -0.93
C VAL A 90 4.18 10.67 -0.72
N LEU A 91 3.85 10.02 0.39
CA LEU A 91 4.12 8.60 0.59
C LEU A 91 2.85 7.81 0.31
N LEU A 92 2.77 7.16 -0.85
CA LEU A 92 1.68 6.26 -1.22
C LEU A 92 1.90 4.89 -0.56
N VAL A 93 0.88 4.38 0.13
CA VAL A 93 1.01 3.22 1.01
C VAL A 93 -0.03 2.17 0.70
N ASP A 94 0.40 0.91 0.54
CA ASP A 94 -0.48 -0.26 0.45
C ASP A 94 0.04 -1.40 1.35
N ASP A 95 -0.72 -2.44 1.58
CA ASP A 95 -0.24 -3.57 2.40
C ASP A 95 0.73 -4.49 1.63
N LEU A 96 0.45 -4.77 0.36
CA LEU A 96 1.12 -5.78 -0.43
C LEU A 96 1.32 -5.35 -1.89
N ALA A 97 2.57 -5.44 -2.37
CA ALA A 97 2.85 -5.47 -3.79
C ALA A 97 2.80 -6.92 -4.30
N ASP A 98 1.62 -7.35 -4.78
CA ASP A 98 1.39 -8.70 -5.31
C ASP A 98 1.94 -8.83 -6.74
N THR A 99 1.15 -8.47 -7.76
CA THR A 99 1.66 -8.31 -9.13
C THR A 99 2.29 -6.93 -9.36
N GLY A 100 1.99 -5.95 -8.52
CA GLY A 100 2.48 -4.57 -8.62
C GLY A 100 1.69 -3.64 -9.57
N HIS A 101 0.74 -4.17 -10.34
CA HIS A 101 -0.03 -3.37 -11.32
C HIS A 101 -0.89 -2.28 -10.67
N THR A 102 -1.49 -2.57 -9.52
CA THR A 102 -2.33 -1.60 -8.78
C THR A 102 -1.53 -0.36 -8.39
N LEU A 103 -0.38 -0.54 -7.73
CA LEU A 103 0.50 0.55 -7.32
C LEU A 103 1.02 1.36 -8.50
N LYS A 104 1.39 0.68 -9.60
CA LYS A 104 1.83 1.36 -10.83
C LYS A 104 0.75 2.28 -11.39
N ALA A 105 -0.46 1.75 -11.59
CA ALA A 105 -1.58 2.50 -12.13
C ALA A 105 -2.02 3.64 -11.20
N LEU A 106 -2.03 3.42 -9.89
CA LEU A 106 -2.29 4.48 -8.90
C LEU A 106 -1.25 5.60 -8.98
N CYS A 107 0.04 5.27 -9.12
CA CYS A 107 1.08 6.28 -9.29
C CYS A 107 0.88 7.12 -10.56
N GLU A 108 0.52 6.49 -11.68
CA GLU A 108 0.25 7.19 -12.94
C GLU A 108 -1.01 8.07 -12.85
N TYR A 109 -2.08 7.54 -12.25
CA TYR A 109 -3.32 8.26 -12.03
C TYR A 109 -3.14 9.48 -11.12
N LEU A 110 -2.48 9.33 -9.97
CA LEU A 110 -2.27 10.41 -9.00
C LEU A 110 -1.42 11.55 -9.57
N ARG A 111 -0.41 11.25 -10.40
CA ARG A 111 0.36 12.29 -11.11
C ARG A 111 -0.50 13.11 -12.06
N THR A 112 -1.58 12.52 -12.57
CA THR A 112 -2.51 13.19 -13.51
C THR A 112 -3.53 14.05 -12.76
N ILE A 113 -4.11 13.55 -11.67
CA ILE A 113 -5.19 14.24 -10.95
C ILE A 113 -4.70 15.16 -9.82
N CYS A 114 -3.46 15.00 -9.35
CA CYS A 114 -2.87 15.79 -8.28
C CYS A 114 -1.56 16.45 -8.76
N PRO A 115 -1.63 17.48 -9.62
CA PRO A 115 -0.45 18.16 -10.16
C PRO A 115 0.40 18.88 -9.10
N THR A 116 -0.15 19.05 -7.89
CA THR A 116 0.52 19.63 -6.74
C THR A 116 1.47 18.67 -6.03
N ILE A 117 1.50 17.39 -6.41
CA ILE A 117 2.48 16.41 -5.92
C ILE A 117 3.84 16.71 -6.59
N THR A 118 4.85 17.04 -5.78
CA THR A 118 6.21 17.36 -6.26
C THR A 118 7.12 16.14 -6.27
N GLU A 119 6.87 15.18 -5.37
CA GLU A 119 7.61 13.92 -5.28
C GLU A 119 6.65 12.85 -4.74
N MET A 120 6.70 11.64 -5.27
CA MET A 120 5.92 10.52 -4.76
C MET A 120 6.80 9.30 -4.59
N LYS A 121 6.79 8.75 -3.39
CA LYS A 121 7.40 7.46 -3.06
C LYS A 121 6.34 6.49 -2.58
N THR A 122 6.68 5.22 -2.60
CA THR A 122 5.78 4.11 -2.29
C THR A 122 6.30 3.27 -1.13
N ALA A 123 5.41 2.83 -0.25
CA ALA A 123 5.72 1.93 0.83
C ALA A 123 4.71 0.79 0.92
N VAL A 124 5.20 -0.43 1.15
CA VAL A 124 4.36 -1.60 1.42
C VAL A 124 4.86 -2.40 2.59
N VAL A 125 4.04 -3.30 3.13
CA VAL A 125 4.52 -4.27 4.11
C VAL A 125 5.30 -5.37 3.38
N TRP A 126 4.69 -6.01 2.39
CA TRP A 126 5.30 -7.13 1.67
C TRP A 126 5.42 -6.86 0.17
N VAL A 127 6.45 -7.46 -0.43
CA VAL A 127 6.62 -7.56 -1.89
C VAL A 127 6.71 -9.04 -2.24
N LYS A 128 5.82 -9.50 -3.13
CA LYS A 128 5.89 -10.87 -3.66
C LYS A 128 6.90 -10.99 -4.79
N PRO A 129 7.47 -12.19 -5.01
CA PRO A 129 8.52 -12.39 -6.02
C PRO A 129 8.04 -12.11 -7.46
N GLY A 130 6.74 -12.21 -7.73
CA GLY A 130 6.14 -11.92 -9.04
C GLY A 130 5.82 -10.44 -9.28
N SER A 131 6.07 -9.53 -8.32
CA SER A 131 5.73 -8.12 -8.49
C SER A 131 6.61 -7.46 -9.57
N VAL A 132 5.97 -6.85 -10.57
CA VAL A 132 6.68 -6.03 -11.58
C VAL A 132 6.94 -4.60 -11.10
N PHE A 133 6.35 -4.21 -9.98
CA PHE A 133 6.53 -2.91 -9.35
C PHE A 133 7.47 -3.06 -8.16
N LYS A 134 8.50 -2.22 -8.09
CA LYS A 134 9.43 -2.15 -6.97
C LYS A 134 9.07 -0.94 -6.10
N PRO A 135 8.50 -1.13 -4.90
CA PRO A 135 8.25 -0.04 -3.98
C PRO A 135 9.56 0.59 -3.49
N ASP A 136 9.51 1.87 -3.13
CA ASP A 136 10.66 2.58 -2.56
C ASP A 136 11.02 2.02 -1.17
N PHE A 137 10.00 1.60 -0.41
CA PHE A 137 10.14 1.04 0.92
C PHE A 137 9.29 -0.23 1.07
N ALA A 138 9.85 -1.24 1.72
CA ALA A 138 9.14 -2.46 2.08
C ALA A 138 9.67 -3.01 3.41
N ALA A 139 8.82 -3.67 4.20
CA ALA A 139 9.32 -4.42 5.34
C ALA A 139 9.98 -5.71 4.87
N GLU A 140 9.32 -6.46 3.99
CA GLU A 140 9.75 -7.80 3.58
C GLU A 140 9.60 -8.04 2.08
N TYR A 141 10.62 -8.70 1.50
CA TYR A 141 10.57 -9.30 0.18
C TYR A 141 10.41 -10.80 0.36
N LEU A 142 9.30 -11.36 -0.11
CA LEU A 142 8.97 -12.77 0.07
C LEU A 142 9.73 -13.63 -0.94
N GLU A 143 10.23 -14.78 -0.49
CA GLU A 143 10.94 -15.73 -1.34
C GLU A 143 10.01 -16.57 -2.24
N SER A 144 8.74 -16.70 -1.84
CA SER A 144 7.74 -17.51 -2.53
C SER A 144 6.39 -16.79 -2.61
N ASP A 145 5.54 -17.23 -3.55
CA ASP A 145 4.16 -16.74 -3.69
C ASP A 145 3.23 -17.39 -2.65
N VAL A 146 3.47 -17.08 -1.38
CA VAL A 146 2.67 -17.55 -0.25
C VAL A 146 1.44 -16.67 -0.05
N TRP A 147 0.32 -17.28 0.35
CA TRP A 147 -0.85 -16.55 0.77
C TRP A 147 -0.65 -16.02 2.20
N ILE A 148 -0.77 -14.70 2.38
CA ILE A 148 -0.64 -14.04 3.68
C ILE A 148 -2.04 -13.88 4.27
N VAL A 149 -2.25 -14.39 5.48
CA VAL A 149 -3.47 -14.15 6.24
C VAL A 149 -3.20 -13.00 7.20
N GLN A 150 -3.66 -11.81 6.83
CA GLN A 150 -3.47 -10.60 7.61
C GLN A 150 -4.39 -10.58 8.84
N PRO A 151 -3.98 -9.93 9.94
CA PRO A 151 -4.72 -10.00 11.21
C PRO A 151 -6.15 -9.41 11.12
N PHE A 152 -6.37 -8.49 10.17
CA PHE A 152 -7.66 -7.85 9.92
C PHE A 152 -8.52 -8.56 8.85
N GLU A 153 -8.00 -9.57 8.18
CA GLU A 153 -8.74 -10.41 7.20
C GLU A 153 -9.11 -11.78 7.78
N THR A 154 -8.83 -12.02 9.06
CA THR A 154 -8.97 -13.33 9.71
C THR A 154 -10.36 -13.95 9.58
N ARG A 155 -11.43 -13.15 9.48
CA ARG A 155 -12.81 -13.65 9.29
C ARG A 155 -13.15 -14.06 7.86
N ASP A 156 -12.34 -13.64 6.88
CA ASP A 156 -12.55 -13.97 5.46
C ASP A 156 -12.06 -15.40 5.13
N PHE A 157 -11.39 -16.06 6.09
CA PHE A 157 -10.80 -17.40 5.94
C PHE A 157 -11.32 -18.41 6.98
N ILE A 158 -12.45 -18.11 7.64
CA ILE A 158 -13.18 -19.03 8.55
C ILE A 158 -14.26 -19.75 7.76
#